data_AF-A0AAI9R5Y8-F1
#
_entry.id   AF-A0AAI9R5Y8-F1
#
_cell.length_a   1.000
_cell.length_b   1.000
_cell.length_c   1.000
_cell.angle_alpha   90.00
_cell.angle_beta   90.00
_cell.angle_gamma   90.00
#
_symmetry.space_group_name_H-M   'P 1'
#
loop_
_entity.id
_entity.type
_entity.pdbx_description
1 polymer ?
#
loop_
_entity_poly.entity_id
_entity_poly.type
_entity_poly.pdbx_seq_one_letter_code
_entity_poly.pdbx_strand_id
1 'polypeptide(L)'
;MQKRSVVLVLAVLLLSYSPLPLDDSSGDEAMLRYSSDKIEISPDPDSIQGLGEPVIYDGYEDIRANRADSSIGVYTEAGLLPGVEMSSLLAEHRTDLAIAIVDGQVGLWDARQAIMEAADVEIRSTIPPSGFLIQAQPNEFPSIADLKEVIAVHEVPSALLVHPELRLMSGEEEILVEVIGWKDIDLIRQDQPGLGFEDSLLYASQWLSDPWSPEQGRLWGSILIEQIDDITRHPSVAYIAPMPVLVMHNDQARNHMGIN
;
A
#
# COMPACT_ATOMS: atom_id res chain seq x y z
N MET A 1 -52.23 37.41 37.86
CA MET A 1 -52.56 37.84 36.49
C MET A 1 -52.13 36.85 35.39
N GLN A 2 -51.13 35.98 35.60
CA GLN A 2 -50.66 35.03 34.56
C GLN A 2 -51.66 33.95 34.14
N LYS A 3 -52.48 33.40 35.05
CA LYS A 3 -53.43 32.31 34.71
C LYS A 3 -54.55 32.73 33.74
N ARG A 4 -54.91 34.02 33.70
CA ARG A 4 -55.95 34.54 32.77
C ARG A 4 -55.40 34.78 31.35
N SER A 5 -54.10 35.08 31.22
CA SER A 5 -53.43 35.23 29.93
C SER A 5 -53.29 33.89 29.20
N VAL A 6 -52.90 32.84 29.92
CA VAL A 6 -52.71 31.49 29.35
C VAL A 6 -54.03 30.93 28.78
N VAL A 7 -55.15 31.11 29.48
CA VAL A 7 -56.47 30.66 28.99
C VAL A 7 -56.88 31.40 27.73
N LEU A 8 -56.55 32.69 27.61
CA LEU A 8 -56.90 33.50 26.46
C LEU A 8 -56.06 33.13 25.23
N VAL A 9 -54.76 32.85 25.41
CA VAL A 9 -53.89 32.34 24.35
C VAL A 9 -54.33 30.95 23.88
N LEU A 10 -54.70 30.07 24.81
CA LEU A 10 -55.18 28.72 24.46
C LEU A 10 -56.52 28.77 23.71
N ALA A 11 -57.42 29.68 24.08
CA ALA A 11 -58.70 29.86 23.39
C ALA A 11 -58.51 30.36 21.95
N VAL A 12 -57.56 31.27 21.71
CA VAL A 12 -57.23 31.75 20.35
C VAL A 12 -56.62 30.64 19.50
N LEU A 13 -55.73 29.82 20.07
CA LEU A 13 -55.13 28.68 19.37
C LEU A 13 -56.14 27.57 19.02
N LEU A 14 -57.22 27.42 19.79
CA LEU A 14 -58.25 26.43 19.49
C LEU A 14 -59.26 26.92 18.43
N LEU A 15 -59.41 28.24 18.23
CA LEU A 15 -60.26 28.80 17.17
C LEU A 15 -59.72 28.51 15.76
N SER A 16 -58.40 28.38 15.59
CA SER A 16 -57.79 28.02 14.31
C SER A 16 -58.01 26.56 13.89
N TYR A 17 -58.57 25.73 14.78
CA TYR A 17 -58.93 24.33 14.50
C TYR A 17 -60.42 24.13 14.21
N SER A 18 -61.22 25.20 14.16
CA SER A 18 -62.61 25.07 13.74
C SER A 18 -62.71 24.95 12.20
N PRO A 19 -63.31 23.88 11.66
CA PRO A 19 -63.53 23.78 10.23
C PRO A 19 -64.57 24.83 9.81
N LEU A 20 -64.22 25.67 8.84
CA LEU A 20 -65.18 26.59 8.21
C LEU A 20 -66.25 25.76 7.48
N PRO A 21 -67.56 26.06 7.65
CA PRO A 21 -68.57 25.46 6.80
C PRO A 21 -68.38 25.98 5.38
N LEU A 22 -68.15 25.07 4.43
CA LEU A 22 -68.22 25.37 3.00
C LEU A 22 -69.68 25.71 2.68
N ASP A 23 -69.90 26.94 2.24
CA ASP A 23 -71.19 27.46 1.80
C ASP A 23 -71.48 26.87 0.40
N ASP A 24 -72.47 25.98 0.34
CA ASP A 24 -72.90 25.30 -0.88
C ASP A 24 -73.84 26.25 -1.64
N SER A 25 -73.27 27.23 -2.34
CA SER A 25 -74.03 28.09 -3.26
C SER A 25 -73.55 27.87 -4.69
N SER A 26 -74.49 27.42 -5.50
CA SER A 26 -74.34 27.01 -6.89
C SER A 26 -74.21 28.21 -7.82
N GLY A 27 -73.15 28.23 -8.63
CA GLY A 27 -72.97 29.18 -9.73
C GLY A 27 -71.84 28.69 -10.65
N ASP A 28 -72.23 28.24 -11.84
CA ASP A 28 -71.40 27.66 -12.90
C ASP A 28 -70.01 28.31 -13.07
N GLU A 29 -68.96 27.61 -12.63
CA GLU A 29 -67.62 27.79 -13.18
C GLU A 29 -67.22 26.52 -13.94
N ALA A 30 -66.96 26.69 -15.24
CA ALA A 30 -66.56 25.62 -16.14
C ALA A 30 -65.35 24.88 -15.57
N MET A 31 -65.57 23.66 -15.08
CA MET A 31 -64.51 22.74 -14.66
C MET A 31 -63.58 22.47 -15.85
N LEU A 32 -62.45 23.16 -15.90
CA LEU A 32 -61.29 22.70 -16.63
C LEU A 32 -60.85 21.41 -15.96
N ARG A 33 -61.21 20.26 -16.55
CA ARG A 33 -60.72 18.95 -16.13
C ARG A 33 -59.20 18.94 -16.31
N TYR A 34 -58.48 19.21 -15.22
CA TYR A 34 -57.04 19.01 -15.16
C TYR A 34 -56.81 17.51 -15.12
N SER A 35 -56.74 16.85 -16.29
CA SER A 35 -56.24 15.49 -16.39
C SER A 35 -54.72 15.57 -16.22
N SER A 36 -54.26 15.43 -14.97
CA SER A 36 -52.85 15.18 -14.72
C SER A 36 -52.54 13.75 -15.16
N ASP A 37 -52.24 13.55 -16.43
CA ASP A 37 -51.56 12.34 -16.86
C ASP A 37 -50.19 12.36 -16.19
N LYS A 38 -50.02 11.52 -15.17
CA LYS A 38 -48.73 11.32 -14.50
C LYS A 38 -47.82 10.65 -15.53
N ILE A 39 -46.97 11.45 -16.17
CA ILE A 39 -45.91 10.94 -17.04
C ILE A 39 -44.88 10.26 -16.14
N GLU A 40 -44.90 8.92 -16.12
CA GLU A 40 -43.87 8.14 -15.46
C GLU A 40 -42.65 8.10 -16.39
N ILE A 41 -41.58 8.77 -16.00
CA ILE A 41 -40.29 8.69 -16.70
C ILE A 41 -39.67 7.38 -16.26
N SER A 42 -39.69 6.37 -17.13
CA SER A 42 -39.00 5.12 -16.88
C SER A 42 -37.50 5.38 -16.69
N PRO A 43 -36.84 4.76 -15.70
CA PRO A 43 -35.40 4.91 -15.52
C PRO A 43 -34.69 4.51 -16.81
N ASP A 44 -33.80 5.39 -17.28
CA ASP A 44 -32.96 5.10 -18.43
C ASP A 44 -32.05 3.90 -18.09
N PRO A 45 -32.17 2.75 -18.78
CA PRO A 45 -31.37 1.57 -18.50
C PRO A 45 -29.87 1.79 -18.74
N ASP A 46 -29.49 2.84 -19.48
CA ASP A 46 -28.10 3.21 -19.73
C ASP A 46 -27.58 4.29 -18.76
N SER A 47 -28.38 4.70 -17.77
CA SER A 47 -27.96 5.63 -16.72
C SER A 47 -27.34 4.90 -15.53
N ILE A 48 -26.18 5.39 -15.06
CA ILE A 48 -25.49 4.89 -13.85
C ILE A 48 -26.40 4.91 -12.60
N GLN A 49 -27.44 5.76 -12.59
CA GLN A 49 -28.39 5.85 -11.48
C GLN A 49 -29.52 4.80 -11.55
N GLY A 50 -29.61 4.03 -12.64
CA GLY A 50 -30.66 3.03 -12.91
C GLY A 50 -30.24 1.57 -12.72
N LEU A 51 -29.02 1.30 -12.23
CA LEU A 51 -28.42 -0.04 -12.18
C LEU A 51 -29.04 -1.03 -11.17
N GLY A 52 -30.08 -0.62 -10.41
CA GLY A 52 -30.69 -1.45 -9.37
C GLY A 52 -29.76 -1.72 -8.18
N GLU A 53 -30.16 -2.62 -7.29
CA GLU A 53 -29.28 -3.06 -6.20
C GLU A 53 -28.19 -4.00 -6.74
N PRO A 54 -26.93 -3.82 -6.35
CA PRO A 54 -25.85 -4.69 -6.82
C PRO A 54 -26.10 -6.13 -6.35
N VAL A 55 -26.03 -7.06 -7.30
CA VAL A 55 -26.06 -8.50 -6.98
C VAL A 55 -24.67 -8.87 -6.47
N ILE A 56 -24.54 -9.00 -5.15
CA ILE A 56 -23.33 -9.50 -4.51
C ILE A 56 -23.35 -11.03 -4.62
N TYR A 57 -22.33 -11.59 -5.28
CA TYR A 57 -22.09 -13.02 -5.29
C TYR A 57 -20.78 -13.29 -4.57
N ASP A 58 -20.83 -14.16 -3.55
CA ASP A 58 -19.63 -14.65 -2.88
C ASP A 58 -18.93 -15.66 -3.80
N GLY A 59 -17.80 -15.25 -4.37
CA GLY A 59 -16.92 -16.14 -5.12
C GLY A 59 -16.25 -17.17 -4.22
N TYR A 60 -15.69 -18.22 -4.81
CA TYR A 60 -14.78 -19.10 -4.11
C TYR A 60 -13.42 -18.43 -4.02
N GLU A 61 -12.87 -18.33 -2.81
CA GLU A 61 -11.50 -17.89 -2.60
C GLU A 61 -10.58 -19.04 -3.01
N ASP A 62 -9.67 -18.78 -3.95
CA ASP A 62 -8.67 -19.76 -4.36
C ASP A 62 -7.54 -19.81 -3.32
N ILE A 63 -6.95 -20.98 -3.18
CA ILE A 63 -5.85 -21.21 -2.24
C ILE A 63 -4.57 -20.64 -2.87
N ARG A 64 -3.89 -19.76 -2.14
CA ARG A 64 -2.61 -19.22 -2.62
C ARG A 64 -1.54 -20.32 -2.63
N ALA A 65 -0.59 -20.23 -3.55
CA ALA A 65 0.57 -21.11 -3.50
C ALA A 65 1.46 -20.75 -2.29
N ASN A 66 2.04 -21.76 -1.63
CA ASN A 66 3.01 -21.62 -0.55
C ASN A 66 4.40 -21.26 -1.09
N ARG A 67 4.50 -20.12 -1.76
CA ARG A 67 5.75 -19.62 -2.35
C ARG A 67 5.78 -18.10 -2.37
N ALA A 68 6.96 -17.55 -2.65
CA ALA A 68 7.16 -16.14 -2.87
C ALA A 68 8.04 -15.90 -4.10
N ASP A 69 7.47 -15.23 -5.10
CA ASP A 69 8.08 -14.96 -6.40
C ASP A 69 8.81 -13.60 -6.31
N SER A 70 10.13 -13.63 -6.18
CA SER A 70 10.99 -12.45 -5.96
C SER A 70 11.79 -12.06 -7.21
N SER A 71 12.46 -10.92 -7.18
CA SER A 71 13.31 -10.44 -8.29
C SER A 71 14.59 -11.26 -8.52
N ILE A 72 14.92 -12.18 -7.62
CA ILE A 72 16.11 -13.05 -7.72
C ILE A 72 15.75 -14.53 -7.89
N GLY A 73 14.46 -14.89 -7.92
CA GLY A 73 14.01 -16.27 -7.96
C GLY A 73 12.77 -16.52 -7.11
N VAL A 74 12.45 -17.80 -6.92
CA VAL A 74 11.22 -18.23 -6.22
C VAL A 74 11.60 -18.89 -4.89
N TYR A 75 11.11 -18.34 -3.79
CA TYR A 75 11.18 -19.00 -2.49
C TYR A 75 10.07 -20.03 -2.40
N THR A 76 10.45 -21.28 -2.15
CA THR A 76 9.56 -22.42 -1.91
C THR A 76 9.72 -22.86 -0.46
N GLU A 77 8.91 -23.80 0.03
CA GLU A 77 9.05 -24.37 1.39
C GLU A 77 10.45 -24.98 1.67
N ALA A 78 11.19 -25.36 0.63
CA ALA A 78 12.53 -25.93 0.75
C ALA A 78 13.66 -24.89 0.68
N GLY A 79 13.36 -23.64 0.34
CA GLY A 79 14.33 -22.57 0.13
C GLY A 79 14.21 -21.85 -1.21
N LEU A 80 15.19 -20.99 -1.49
CA LEU A 80 15.27 -20.19 -2.70
C LEU A 80 15.71 -21.04 -3.91
N LEU A 81 14.91 -20.98 -4.97
CA LEU A 81 15.30 -21.41 -6.32
C LEU A 81 15.75 -20.17 -7.10
N PRO A 82 17.07 -19.98 -7.32
CA PRO A 82 17.58 -18.79 -8.00
C PRO A 82 17.06 -18.72 -9.44
N GLY A 83 16.55 -17.57 -9.82
CA GLY A 83 16.09 -17.27 -11.18
C GLY A 83 17.05 -16.37 -11.96
N VAL A 84 18.09 -15.85 -11.31
CA VAL A 84 19.08 -14.94 -11.89
C VAL A 84 20.48 -15.32 -11.44
N GLU A 85 21.48 -15.03 -12.28
CA GLU A 85 22.88 -15.11 -11.90
C GLU A 85 23.25 -13.93 -10.98
N MET A 86 24.13 -14.19 -10.01
CA MET A 86 24.63 -13.20 -9.06
C MET A 86 26.05 -13.57 -8.60
N SER A 87 26.82 -12.59 -8.15
CA SER A 87 28.14 -12.83 -7.57
C SER A 87 28.03 -13.69 -6.30
N SER A 88 29.11 -14.38 -5.92
CA SER A 88 29.14 -15.14 -4.68
C SER A 88 28.98 -14.26 -3.43
N LEU A 89 29.42 -13.00 -3.51
CA LEU A 89 29.31 -12.04 -2.41
C LEU A 89 27.87 -11.53 -2.23
N LEU A 90 27.13 -11.30 -3.33
CA LEU A 90 25.70 -10.96 -3.31
C LEU A 90 24.82 -12.15 -2.90
N ALA A 91 25.30 -13.37 -3.12
CA ALA A 91 24.62 -14.58 -2.67
C ALA A 91 24.69 -14.77 -1.15
N GLU A 92 25.59 -14.07 -0.46
CA GLU A 92 25.67 -14.12 1.01
C GLU A 92 24.41 -13.51 1.65
N HIS A 93 23.99 -14.17 2.73
CA HIS A 93 22.75 -13.87 3.40
C HIS A 93 22.90 -12.73 4.39
N ARG A 94 21.86 -11.88 4.43
CA ARG A 94 21.71 -10.88 5.48
C ARG A 94 21.08 -11.52 6.71
N THR A 95 21.79 -11.44 7.83
CA THR A 95 21.36 -12.07 9.08
C THR A 95 20.22 -11.33 9.77
N ASP A 96 19.94 -10.09 9.38
CA ASP A 96 18.82 -9.29 9.88
C ASP A 96 17.53 -9.46 9.06
N LEU A 97 17.57 -10.21 7.95
CA LEU A 97 16.45 -10.38 7.05
C LEU A 97 16.07 -11.85 6.88
N ALA A 98 14.76 -12.09 6.79
CA ALA A 98 14.20 -13.40 6.43
C ALA A 98 13.01 -13.26 5.47
N ILE A 99 12.81 -14.27 4.62
CA ILE A 99 11.53 -14.51 3.96
C ILE A 99 10.74 -15.52 4.77
N ALA A 100 9.57 -15.11 5.27
CA ALA A 100 8.58 -16.05 5.81
C ALA A 100 7.57 -16.43 4.72
N ILE A 101 7.39 -17.72 4.48
CA ILE A 101 6.35 -18.27 3.61
C ILE A 101 5.14 -18.59 4.48
N VAL A 102 4.04 -17.90 4.22
CA VAL A 102 2.76 -18.08 4.91
C VAL A 102 1.96 -19.19 4.24
N ASP A 103 1.20 -19.94 5.02
CA ASP A 103 0.23 -20.90 4.52
C ASP A 103 -0.80 -20.22 3.61
N GLY A 104 -0.95 -20.73 2.39
CA GLY A 104 -1.91 -20.26 1.41
C GLY A 104 -3.37 -20.41 1.84
N GLN A 105 -3.65 -21.22 2.86
CA GLN A 105 -4.97 -21.33 3.50
C GLN A 105 -5.27 -20.20 4.49
N VAL A 106 -4.24 -19.48 4.95
CA VAL A 106 -4.37 -18.44 5.98
C VAL A 106 -4.42 -17.06 5.32
N GLY A 107 -5.24 -16.14 5.85
CA GLY A 107 -5.25 -14.75 5.41
C GLY A 107 -3.88 -14.09 5.63
N LEU A 108 -3.35 -13.38 4.63
CA LEU A 108 -2.08 -12.64 4.78
C LEU A 108 -2.13 -11.63 5.93
N TRP A 109 -3.31 -11.04 6.15
CA TRP A 109 -3.52 -10.11 7.26
C TRP A 109 -3.40 -10.82 8.62
N ASP A 110 -4.04 -11.97 8.78
CA ASP A 110 -4.00 -12.73 10.04
C ASP A 110 -2.58 -13.23 10.33
N ALA A 111 -1.89 -13.73 9.31
CA ALA A 111 -0.48 -14.14 9.41
C ALA A 111 0.43 -12.95 9.77
N ARG A 112 0.22 -11.78 9.15
CA ARG A 112 0.95 -10.55 9.48
C ARG A 112 0.79 -10.17 10.95
N GLN A 113 -0.45 -10.23 11.46
CA GLN A 113 -0.71 -9.95 12.88
C GLN A 113 -0.02 -10.97 13.79
N ALA A 114 -0.13 -12.26 13.48
CA ALA A 114 0.52 -13.32 14.26
C ALA A 114 2.04 -13.15 14.33
N ILE A 115 2.69 -12.80 13.21
CA ILE A 115 4.13 -12.54 13.13
C ILE A 115 4.52 -11.34 14.01
N MET A 116 3.78 -10.23 13.91
CA MET A 116 4.06 -9.02 14.68
C MET A 116 3.79 -9.17 16.19
N GLU A 117 2.90 -10.08 16.59
CA GLU A 117 2.62 -10.38 17.99
C GLU A 117 3.64 -11.34 18.61
N ALA A 118 4.27 -12.19 17.81
CA ALA A 118 5.19 -13.22 18.27
C ALA A 118 6.61 -12.73 18.56
N ALA A 119 7.05 -11.69 17.86
CA ALA A 119 8.43 -11.21 17.91
C ALA A 119 8.53 -9.70 17.60
N ASP A 120 9.63 -9.08 18.04
CA ASP A 120 9.93 -7.68 17.71
C ASP A 120 10.49 -7.57 16.28
N VAL A 121 9.59 -7.40 15.32
CA VAL A 121 9.90 -7.49 13.89
C VAL A 121 9.19 -6.42 13.08
N GLU A 122 9.73 -6.14 11.90
CA GLU A 122 9.08 -5.29 10.92
C GLU A 122 8.92 -5.98 9.57
N ILE A 123 7.69 -6.04 9.08
CA ILE A 123 7.38 -6.56 7.75
C ILE A 123 7.64 -5.46 6.73
N ARG A 124 8.75 -5.57 6.00
CA ARG A 124 9.23 -4.58 5.03
C ARG A 124 8.53 -4.65 3.69
N SER A 125 8.13 -5.84 3.27
CA SER A 125 7.41 -6.03 2.01
C SER A 125 6.61 -7.32 2.00
N THR A 126 5.54 -7.32 1.21
CA THR A 126 4.83 -8.55 0.85
C THR A 126 5.38 -9.01 -0.50
N ILE A 127 5.85 -10.25 -0.57
CA ILE A 127 6.33 -10.89 -1.79
C ILE A 127 5.26 -11.90 -2.23
N PRO A 128 4.46 -11.59 -3.27
CA PRO A 128 3.41 -12.48 -3.73
C PRO A 128 3.93 -13.87 -4.12
N PRO A 129 3.12 -14.93 -4.05
CA PRO A 129 1.75 -14.94 -3.55
C PRO A 129 1.62 -14.99 -2.02
N SER A 130 2.57 -15.57 -1.28
CA SER A 130 2.42 -15.82 0.17
C SER A 130 3.66 -15.50 1.01
N GLY A 131 4.58 -14.66 0.53
CA GLY A 131 5.80 -14.30 1.24
C GLY A 131 5.74 -12.97 1.99
N PHE A 132 6.43 -12.88 3.12
CA PHE A 132 6.79 -11.62 3.76
C PHE A 132 8.31 -11.48 3.84
N LEU A 133 8.82 -10.33 3.42
CA LEU A 133 10.18 -9.88 3.77
C LEU A 133 10.12 -9.25 5.15
N ILE A 134 10.79 -9.88 6.10
CA ILE A 134 10.81 -9.51 7.51
C ILE A 134 12.22 -9.06 7.86
N GLN A 135 12.30 -7.96 8.61
CA GLN A 135 13.51 -7.53 9.28
C GLN A 135 13.36 -7.72 10.79
N ALA A 136 14.36 -8.31 11.43
CA ALA A 136 14.39 -8.56 12.86
C ALA A 136 15.82 -8.81 13.34
N GLN A 137 16.00 -8.85 14.66
CA GLN A 137 17.24 -9.39 15.22
C GLN A 137 17.33 -10.90 14.95
N PRO A 138 18.53 -11.49 14.70
CA PRO A 138 18.65 -12.90 14.32
C PRO A 138 18.05 -13.90 15.33
N ASN A 139 17.95 -13.52 16.60
CA ASN A 139 17.39 -14.33 17.68
C ASN A 139 15.85 -14.41 17.65
N GLU A 140 15.17 -13.56 16.87
CA GLU A 140 13.71 -13.50 16.80
C GLU A 140 13.12 -14.49 15.77
N PHE A 141 13.88 -14.85 14.72
CA PHE A 141 13.40 -15.72 13.65
C PHE A 141 12.90 -17.11 14.09
N PRO A 142 13.49 -17.79 15.10
CA PRO A 142 12.96 -19.06 15.60
C PRO A 142 11.51 -18.95 16.09
N SER A 143 11.16 -17.86 16.78
CA SER A 143 9.79 -17.62 17.25
C SER A 143 8.78 -17.48 16.11
N ILE A 144 9.22 -16.91 14.98
CA ILE A 144 8.42 -16.78 13.76
C ILE A 144 8.25 -18.13 13.07
N ALA A 145 9.31 -18.94 13.03
CA ALA A 145 9.29 -20.27 12.41
C ALA A 145 8.37 -21.26 13.14
N ASP A 146 8.13 -21.06 14.44
CA ASP A 146 7.23 -21.88 15.25
C ASP A 146 5.74 -21.51 15.11
N LEU A 147 5.41 -20.44 14.37
CA LEU A 147 4.02 -20.04 14.14
C LEU A 147 3.29 -21.01 13.22
N LYS A 148 2.04 -21.32 13.55
CA LYS A 148 1.20 -22.23 12.74
C LYS A 148 0.86 -21.64 11.36
N GLU A 149 0.88 -20.32 11.23
CA GLU A 149 0.59 -19.59 9.99
C GLU A 149 1.78 -19.60 9.02
N VAL A 150 2.99 -19.89 9.52
CA VAL A 150 4.23 -19.85 8.75
C VAL A 150 4.66 -21.28 8.43
N ILE A 151 4.89 -21.57 7.15
CA ILE A 151 5.32 -22.88 6.68
C ILE A 151 6.84 -22.99 6.70
N ALA A 152 7.52 -21.92 6.32
CA ALA A 152 8.98 -21.90 6.26
C ALA A 152 9.53 -20.49 6.43
N VAL A 153 10.73 -20.39 6.99
CA VAL A 153 11.50 -19.16 7.11
C VAL A 153 12.85 -19.39 6.41
N HIS A 154 13.20 -18.49 5.50
CA HIS A 154 14.39 -18.62 4.66
C HIS A 154 15.28 -17.39 4.75
N GLU A 155 16.58 -17.64 4.61
CA GLU A 155 17.61 -16.61 4.55
C GLU A 155 17.49 -15.77 3.27
N VAL A 156 17.86 -14.50 3.36
CA VAL A 156 17.73 -13.53 2.25
C VAL A 156 19.12 -13.16 1.71
N PRO A 157 19.45 -13.53 0.46
CA PRO A 157 20.66 -13.03 -0.19
C PRO A 157 20.62 -11.51 -0.36
N SER A 158 21.77 -10.87 -0.17
CA SER A 158 21.93 -9.42 -0.35
C SER A 158 21.51 -8.96 -1.76
N ALA A 159 21.66 -9.84 -2.77
CA ALA A 159 21.20 -9.64 -4.14
C ALA A 159 19.74 -9.16 -4.27
N LEU A 160 18.85 -9.53 -3.34
CA LEU A 160 17.44 -9.12 -3.38
C LEU A 160 17.29 -7.59 -3.28
N LEU A 161 18.22 -6.94 -2.58
CA LEU A 161 18.21 -5.50 -2.29
C LEU A 161 18.99 -4.69 -3.33
N VAL A 162 19.46 -5.35 -4.40
CA VAL A 162 20.28 -4.73 -5.44
C VAL A 162 19.49 -4.64 -6.73
N HIS A 163 19.57 -3.49 -7.40
CA HIS A 163 19.00 -3.31 -8.72
C HIS A 163 19.60 -4.31 -9.73
N PRO A 164 18.80 -4.94 -10.62
CA PRO A 164 19.29 -5.95 -11.55
C PRO A 164 20.50 -5.53 -12.38
N GLU A 165 20.56 -4.26 -12.80
CA GLU A 165 21.68 -3.72 -13.57
C GLU A 165 23.00 -3.76 -12.79
N LEU A 166 22.96 -3.59 -11.47
CA LEU A 166 24.14 -3.58 -10.61
C LEU A 166 24.64 -4.99 -10.27
N ARG A 167 23.77 -6.00 -10.28
CA ARG A 167 24.10 -7.37 -9.83
C ARG A 167 25.15 -8.07 -10.67
N LEU A 168 25.23 -7.70 -11.94
CA LEU A 168 26.12 -8.30 -12.93
C LEU A 168 27.31 -7.40 -13.25
N MET A 169 27.39 -6.21 -12.65
CA MET A 169 28.53 -5.33 -12.84
C MET A 169 29.74 -5.93 -12.13
N SER A 170 30.90 -5.80 -12.75
CA SER A 170 32.17 -6.24 -12.20
C SER A 170 33.26 -5.33 -12.74
N GLY A 171 34.21 -4.96 -11.88
CA GLY A 171 35.30 -4.06 -12.22
C GLY A 171 35.56 -3.03 -11.13
N GLU A 172 36.49 -2.13 -11.41
CA GLU A 172 36.94 -1.06 -10.51
C GLU A 172 36.34 0.31 -10.93
N GLU A 173 35.32 0.30 -11.78
CA GLU A 173 34.67 1.53 -12.22
C GLU A 173 33.77 2.10 -11.11
N GLU A 174 33.62 3.41 -11.12
CA GLU A 174 32.77 4.14 -10.19
C GLU A 174 31.46 4.52 -10.88
N ILE A 175 30.34 4.27 -10.22
CA ILE A 175 29.00 4.53 -10.75
C ILE A 175 28.19 5.39 -9.78
N LEU A 176 27.36 6.26 -10.32
CA LEU A 176 26.48 7.10 -9.52
C LEU A 176 25.24 6.30 -9.10
N VAL A 177 25.03 6.17 -7.79
CA VAL A 177 23.97 5.34 -7.22
C VAL A 177 23.07 6.14 -6.28
N GLU A 178 21.88 5.60 -6.13
CA GLU A 178 20.93 5.94 -5.08
C GLU A 178 20.84 4.76 -4.11
N VAL A 179 21.06 5.06 -2.84
CA VAL A 179 20.90 4.15 -1.71
C VAL A 179 19.72 4.64 -0.88
N ILE A 180 18.76 3.76 -0.62
CA ILE A 180 17.57 4.11 0.17
C ILE A 180 17.49 3.30 1.45
N GLY A 181 16.99 3.95 2.50
CA GLY A 181 16.62 3.34 3.76
C GLY A 181 15.22 2.76 3.75
N TRP A 182 14.88 2.07 4.83
CA TRP A 182 13.58 1.44 5.01
C TRP A 182 12.47 2.46 5.23
N LYS A 183 11.25 2.06 4.91
CA LYS A 183 10.05 2.82 5.24
C LYS A 183 9.46 2.35 6.56
N ASP A 184 8.88 3.28 7.29
CA ASP A 184 8.03 2.99 8.44
C ASP A 184 6.57 2.71 8.02
N ILE A 185 5.70 2.57 9.03
CA ILE A 185 4.26 2.33 8.85
C ILE A 185 3.53 3.48 8.16
N ASP A 186 4.03 4.71 8.27
CA ASP A 186 3.50 5.90 7.61
C ASP A 186 4.06 6.08 6.19
N LEU A 187 4.82 5.08 5.72
CA LEU A 187 5.48 5.04 4.42
C LEU A 187 6.57 6.11 4.22
N ILE A 188 7.06 6.67 5.33
CA ILE A 188 8.13 7.65 5.37
C ILE A 188 9.46 6.91 5.47
N ARG A 189 10.44 7.33 4.66
CA ARG A 189 11.78 6.73 4.72
C ARG A 189 12.51 7.19 5.97
N GLN A 190 13.17 6.24 6.61
CA GLN A 190 13.94 6.46 7.83
C GLN A 190 15.43 6.26 7.56
N ASP A 191 16.26 7.00 8.29
CA ASP A 191 17.72 6.80 8.26
C ASP A 191 18.12 5.56 9.06
N GLN A 192 17.36 5.21 10.10
CA GLN A 192 17.60 4.04 10.93
C GLN A 192 16.54 2.98 10.63
N PRO A 193 16.90 1.69 10.63
CA PRO A 193 15.93 0.62 10.40
C PRO A 193 15.00 0.43 11.61
N GLY A 194 15.39 0.84 12.83
CA GLY A 194 14.63 0.57 14.05
C GLY A 194 15.08 -0.73 14.72
N LEU A 195 14.20 -1.39 15.50
CA LEU A 195 14.41 -2.74 16.06
C LEU A 195 15.72 -2.93 16.85
N GLY A 196 16.18 -1.86 17.53
CA GLY A 196 17.41 -1.87 18.32
C GLY A 196 18.72 -1.85 17.51
N PHE A 197 18.67 -1.69 16.19
CA PHE A 197 19.87 -1.44 15.39
C PHE A 197 20.37 0.00 15.63
N GLU A 198 21.64 0.15 16.03
CA GLU A 198 22.26 1.46 16.25
C GLU A 198 22.72 2.13 14.94
N ASP A 199 22.80 1.35 13.86
CA ASP A 199 23.30 1.79 12.58
C ASP A 199 22.28 2.65 11.81
N SER A 200 22.81 3.63 11.07
CA SER A 200 22.06 4.56 10.24
C SER A 200 22.57 4.58 8.80
N LEU A 201 21.72 5.00 7.87
CA LEU A 201 22.06 5.15 6.45
C LEU A 201 23.23 6.11 6.24
N LEU A 202 23.48 7.03 7.19
CA LEU A 202 24.65 7.90 7.14
C LEU A 202 25.96 7.13 7.33
N TYR A 203 25.98 6.04 8.10
CA TYR A 203 27.18 5.18 8.15
C TYR A 203 27.44 4.48 6.82
N ALA A 204 26.38 4.21 6.04
CA ALA A 204 26.52 3.69 4.68
C ALA A 204 27.21 4.67 3.71
N SER A 205 27.32 5.95 4.07
CA SER A 205 28.08 6.94 3.28
C SER A 205 29.57 6.66 3.21
N GLN A 206 30.13 5.82 4.09
CA GLN A 206 31.56 5.48 4.08
C GLN A 206 32.00 4.73 2.81
N TRP A 207 31.05 4.09 2.12
CA TRP A 207 31.28 3.38 0.85
C TRP A 207 31.00 4.26 -0.37
N LEU A 208 30.65 5.53 -0.17
CA LEU A 208 30.33 6.46 -1.25
C LEU A 208 31.37 7.58 -1.32
N SER A 209 31.73 7.96 -2.54
CA SER A 209 32.42 9.21 -2.86
C SER A 209 31.39 10.33 -3.02
N ASP A 210 31.71 11.50 -2.48
CA ASP A 210 30.86 12.69 -2.47
C ASP A 210 29.39 12.43 -2.05
N PRO A 211 29.16 11.75 -0.91
CA PRO A 211 27.82 11.40 -0.48
C PRO A 211 26.99 12.66 -0.16
N TRP A 212 25.77 12.69 -0.67
CA TRP A 212 24.80 13.74 -0.43
C TRP A 212 23.39 13.19 -0.29
N SER A 213 22.60 13.77 0.62
CA SER A 213 21.24 13.35 0.89
C SER A 213 20.26 14.46 0.50
N PRO A 214 19.34 14.23 -0.45
CA PRO A 214 18.26 15.17 -0.77
C PRO A 214 17.15 15.18 0.29
N GLU A 215 16.89 14.03 0.91
CA GLU A 215 15.80 13.80 1.84
C GLU A 215 16.16 12.66 2.80
N GLN A 216 15.46 12.61 3.95
CA GLN A 216 15.64 11.56 4.95
C GLN A 216 15.48 10.16 4.34
N GLY A 217 16.36 9.25 4.74
CA GLY A 217 16.38 7.86 4.28
C GLY A 217 16.73 7.71 2.79
N ARG A 218 17.37 8.71 2.19
CA ARG A 218 17.92 8.64 0.82
C ARG A 218 19.32 9.22 0.79
N LEU A 219 20.22 8.51 0.14
CA LEU A 219 21.62 8.89 -0.01
C LEU A 219 22.05 8.69 -1.46
N TRP A 220 22.67 9.71 -2.04
CA TRP A 220 23.25 9.69 -3.37
C TRP A 220 24.77 9.81 -3.25
N GLY A 221 25.48 9.19 -4.18
CA GLY A 221 26.93 9.27 -4.23
C GLY A 221 27.46 8.32 -5.29
N SER A 222 28.75 8.44 -5.57
CA SER A 222 29.43 7.51 -6.47
C SER A 222 29.98 6.33 -5.66
N ILE A 223 29.87 5.12 -6.17
CA ILE A 223 30.36 3.90 -5.50
C ILE A 223 31.24 3.11 -6.46
N LEU A 224 32.33 2.54 -5.94
CA LEU A 224 33.11 1.53 -6.66
C LEU A 224 32.29 0.25 -6.78
N ILE A 225 32.21 -0.35 -7.97
CA ILE A 225 31.41 -1.56 -8.20
C ILE A 225 31.72 -2.68 -7.19
N GLU A 226 32.99 -2.85 -6.81
CA GLU A 226 33.42 -3.83 -5.81
C GLU A 226 32.87 -3.60 -4.38
N GLN A 227 32.41 -2.38 -4.06
CA GLN A 227 31.88 -2.02 -2.75
C GLN A 227 30.36 -2.19 -2.64
N ILE A 228 29.67 -2.54 -3.75
CA ILE A 228 28.22 -2.75 -3.77
C ILE A 228 27.82 -3.89 -2.82
N ASP A 229 28.62 -4.94 -2.75
CA ASP A 229 28.40 -6.07 -1.84
C ASP A 229 28.43 -5.62 -0.36
N ASP A 230 29.36 -4.72 0.00
CA ASP A 230 29.54 -4.30 1.38
C ASP A 230 28.46 -3.33 1.85
N ILE A 231 28.10 -2.34 1.03
CA ILE A 231 27.04 -1.39 1.38
C ILE A 231 25.68 -2.08 1.52
N THR A 232 25.41 -3.11 0.73
CA THR A 232 24.10 -3.80 0.73
C THR A 232 23.89 -4.69 1.95
N ARG A 233 24.97 -5.12 2.61
CA ARG A 233 24.94 -5.87 3.87
C ARG A 233 24.58 -5.00 5.07
N HIS A 234 24.65 -3.68 4.93
CA HIS A 234 24.38 -2.77 6.03
C HIS A 234 22.88 -2.79 6.40
N PRO A 235 22.51 -3.00 7.68
CA PRO A 235 21.13 -3.16 8.13
C PRO A 235 20.18 -2.04 7.70
N SER A 236 20.66 -0.80 7.72
CA SER A 236 19.88 0.41 7.36
C SER A 236 19.64 0.56 5.85
N VAL A 237 20.34 -0.20 5.00
CA VAL A 237 20.17 -0.14 3.54
C VAL A 237 19.03 -1.07 3.14
N ALA A 238 17.99 -0.50 2.53
CA ALA A 238 16.84 -1.23 2.02
C ALA A 238 17.00 -1.61 0.54
N TYR A 239 17.61 -0.72 -0.24
CA TYR A 239 17.82 -0.94 -1.66
C TYR A 239 18.92 -0.04 -2.23
N ILE A 240 19.64 -0.52 -3.25
CA ILE A 240 20.59 0.26 -4.04
C ILE A 240 20.27 0.16 -5.53
N ALA A 241 20.30 1.29 -6.22
CA ALA A 241 20.04 1.37 -7.66
C ALA A 241 20.95 2.42 -8.34
N PRO A 242 21.16 2.34 -9.66
CA PRO A 242 21.74 3.45 -10.42
C PRO A 242 20.87 4.70 -10.26
N MET A 243 21.50 5.88 -10.27
CA MET A 243 20.74 7.14 -10.17
C MET A 243 19.74 7.26 -11.34
N PRO A 244 18.46 7.56 -11.08
CA PRO A 244 17.46 7.65 -12.13
C PRO A 244 17.74 8.85 -13.04
N VAL A 245 17.72 8.62 -14.35
CA VAL A 245 17.80 9.70 -15.35
C VAL A 245 16.40 10.26 -15.57
N LEU A 246 16.14 11.45 -15.03
CA LEU A 246 14.86 12.14 -15.25
C LEU A 246 14.87 12.86 -16.61
N VAL A 247 14.13 12.32 -17.58
CA VAL A 247 13.96 12.92 -18.91
C VAL A 247 12.53 13.42 -19.07
N MET A 248 12.38 14.73 -19.27
CA MET A 248 11.08 15.35 -19.56
C MET A 248 10.65 15.00 -20.99
N HIS A 249 9.71 14.08 -21.13
CA HIS A 249 9.05 13.79 -22.41
C HIS A 249 7.87 14.75 -22.56
N ASN A 250 8.12 15.91 -23.17
CA ASN A 250 7.08 16.87 -23.57
C ASN A 250 7.14 17.15 -25.08
N ASP A 251 7.28 16.08 -25.86
CA ASP A 251 7.40 16.12 -27.31
C ASP A 251 6.04 16.16 -28.03
N GLN A 252 4.94 15.80 -27.35
CA GLN A 252 3.59 15.74 -27.95
C GLN A 252 2.64 16.87 -27.55
N ALA A 253 2.96 17.73 -26.57
CA ALA A 253 2.01 18.79 -26.16
C ALA A 253 1.68 19.77 -27.30
N ARG A 254 2.64 20.09 -28.18
CA ARG A 254 2.40 20.93 -29.36
C ARG A 254 1.42 20.28 -30.34
N ASN A 255 1.56 18.98 -30.58
CA ASN A 255 0.63 18.20 -31.43
C ASN A 255 -0.78 18.15 -30.82
N HIS A 256 -0.89 17.89 -29.51
CA HIS A 256 -2.18 17.82 -28.83
C HIS A 256 -2.87 19.19 -28.67
N MET A 257 -2.11 20.28 -28.65
CA MET A 257 -2.65 21.66 -28.63
C MET A 257 -3.01 22.18 -30.02
N GLY A 258 -2.78 21.42 -31.10
CA GLY A 258 -3.07 21.85 -32.48
C GLY A 258 -2.26 23.07 -32.92
N ILE A 259 -1.12 23.33 -32.27
CA ILE A 259 -0.22 24.44 -32.61
C ILE A 259 0.78 23.93 -33.65
N ASN A 260 0.42 24.07 -34.93
CA ASN A 260 1.36 24.03 -36.05
C ASN A 260 2.12 25.36 -36.16
#